data_AF-A0A3D4QMH2-F1
#
_entry.id   AF-A0A3D4QMH2-F1
#
_cell.length_a   1.000
_cell.length_b   1.000
_cell.length_c   1.000
_cell.angle_alpha   90.00
_cell.angle_beta   90.00
_cell.angle_gamma   90.00
#
_symmetry.space_group_name_H-M   'P 1'
#
loop_
_entity.id
_entity.type
_entity.pdbx_description
1 polymer ?
#
loop_
_entity_poly.entity_id
_entity_poly.type
_entity_poly.pdbx_seq_one_letter_code
_entity_poly.pdbx_strand_id
1 'polypeptide(L)'
;YDKIHMFDVDLENGESYRESKSYEPGTRAVVADTPWGKLGLTICYDIRFPHLHRSLAQAGAVMIAIPASFTRPTGRAHWHVLMRARAIETGCFVFAPAQTGEHMDGRKTYGHSLVVDPWGEVIADGGEDTGIVLAEIDLAAVDKARAKVPSLTHDRPFDGAGTPN
;
A
#
# COMPACT_ATOMS: atom_id res chain seq x y z
N TYR A 1 -14.52 0.80 3.00
CA TYR A 1 -13.71 0.65 1.79
C TYR A 1 -13.72 -0.83 1.49
N ASP A 2 -14.20 -1.19 0.31
CA ASP A 2 -14.21 -2.58 -0.13
C ASP A 2 -13.02 -2.77 -1.06
N LYS A 3 -12.22 -3.80 -0.80
CA LYS A 3 -10.98 -4.08 -1.53
C LYS A 3 -11.27 -4.16 -3.02
N ILE A 4 -10.54 -3.39 -3.84
CA ILE A 4 -10.81 -3.28 -5.27
C ILE A 4 -10.15 -4.42 -6.04
N HIS A 5 -8.89 -4.72 -5.71
CA HIS A 5 -8.11 -5.73 -6.42
C HIS A 5 -8.05 -7.04 -5.63
N MET A 6 -8.78 -8.06 -6.09
CA MET A 6 -8.74 -9.41 -5.51
C MET A 6 -7.41 -10.10 -5.79
N PHE A 7 -6.92 -10.84 -4.79
CA PHE A 7 -5.70 -11.63 -4.88
C PHE A 7 -5.96 -12.96 -5.58
N ASP A 8 -6.05 -12.87 -6.91
CA ASP A 8 -6.19 -14.00 -7.81
C ASP A 8 -4.84 -14.25 -8.51
N VAL A 9 -4.00 -15.10 -7.92
CA VAL A 9 -2.64 -15.36 -8.42
C VAL A 9 -2.27 -16.83 -8.35
N ASP A 10 -1.32 -17.22 -9.20
CA ASP A 10 -0.64 -18.51 -9.15
C ASP A 10 0.84 -18.24 -8.84
N LEU A 11 1.36 -18.86 -7.77
CA LEU A 11 2.73 -18.69 -7.30
C LEU A 11 3.60 -19.87 -7.77
N GLU A 12 4.90 -19.64 -7.92
CA GLU A 12 5.87 -20.63 -8.45
C GLU A 12 5.97 -21.90 -7.58
N ASN A 13 5.64 -21.81 -6.29
CA ASN A 13 5.60 -22.94 -5.38
C ASN A 13 4.35 -23.83 -5.55
N GLY A 14 3.50 -23.55 -6.54
CA GLY A 14 2.26 -24.28 -6.81
C GLY A 14 1.05 -23.79 -5.99
N GLU A 15 1.21 -22.78 -5.13
CA GLU A 15 0.09 -22.17 -4.42
C GLU A 15 -0.76 -21.33 -5.39
N SER A 16 -2.07 -21.58 -5.39
CA SER A 16 -3.05 -20.80 -6.15
C SER A 16 -4.03 -20.15 -5.19
N TYR A 17 -4.15 -18.82 -5.28
CA TYR A 17 -5.09 -18.03 -4.49
C TYR A 17 -6.16 -17.48 -5.42
N ARG A 18 -7.43 -17.55 -4.98
CA ARG A 18 -8.59 -17.00 -5.69
C ARG A 18 -9.52 -16.34 -4.67
N GLU A 19 -9.13 -15.15 -4.21
CA GLU A 19 -9.92 -14.37 -3.24
C GLU A 19 -11.32 -14.03 -3.79
N SER A 20 -11.42 -13.85 -5.11
CA SER A 20 -12.68 -13.58 -5.82
C SER A 20 -13.73 -14.69 -5.71
N LYS A 21 -13.34 -15.93 -5.32
CA LYS A 21 -14.30 -17.01 -5.06
C LYS A 21 -15.10 -16.80 -3.78
N SER A 22 -14.58 -15.99 -2.87
CA SER A 22 -15.17 -15.77 -1.53
C SER A 22 -15.66 -14.34 -1.33
N TYR A 23 -15.12 -13.37 -2.07
CA TYR A 23 -15.43 -11.95 -1.90
C TYR A 23 -15.68 -11.25 -3.23
N GLU A 24 -16.56 -10.24 -3.22
CA GLU A 24 -16.82 -9.37 -4.36
C GLU A 24 -15.87 -8.15 -4.33
N PRO A 25 -15.28 -7.76 -5.47
CA PRO A 25 -14.44 -6.57 -5.53
C PRO A 25 -15.25 -5.28 -5.35
N GLY A 26 -14.68 -4.34 -4.60
CA GLY A 26 -15.13 -2.96 -4.59
C GLY A 26 -14.81 -2.24 -5.90
N THR A 27 -15.47 -1.12 -6.13
CA THR A 27 -15.31 -0.31 -7.36
C THR A 27 -14.95 1.15 -7.09
N ARG A 28 -14.76 1.53 -5.82
CA ARG A 28 -14.62 2.93 -5.41
C ARG A 28 -13.41 3.14 -4.51
N ALA A 29 -12.52 4.04 -4.93
CA ALA A 29 -11.48 4.60 -4.08
C ALA A 29 -12.11 5.47 -2.97
N VAL A 30 -11.55 5.40 -1.76
CA VAL A 30 -12.08 6.13 -0.60
C VAL A 30 -10.96 6.92 0.07
N VAL A 31 -11.22 8.22 0.26
CA VAL A 31 -10.45 9.09 1.14
C VAL A 31 -11.36 9.47 2.30
N ALA A 32 -10.96 9.12 3.51
CA ALA A 32 -11.68 9.45 4.73
C ALA A 32 -11.09 10.72 5.38
N ASP A 33 -11.96 11.61 5.85
CA ASP A 33 -11.52 12.71 6.72
C ASP A 33 -11.22 12.16 8.12
N THR A 34 -10.07 12.56 8.67
CA THR A 34 -9.67 12.25 10.05
C THR A 34 -9.28 13.54 10.76
N PRO A 35 -9.21 13.58 12.11
CA PRO A 35 -8.75 14.76 12.84
C PRO A 35 -7.35 15.25 12.47
N TRP A 36 -6.51 14.39 11.88
CA TRP A 36 -5.13 14.70 11.52
C TRP A 36 -4.96 15.04 10.04
N GLY A 37 -5.85 14.56 9.17
CA GLY A 37 -5.75 14.78 7.73
C GLY A 37 -6.53 13.74 6.92
N LYS A 38 -6.48 13.84 5.60
CA LYS A 38 -7.15 12.92 4.69
C LYS A 38 -6.40 11.58 4.59
N LEU A 39 -7.09 10.49 4.91
CA LEU A 39 -6.56 9.12 4.88
C LEU A 39 -7.10 8.36 3.66
N GLY A 40 -6.22 8.00 2.73
CA GLY A 40 -6.53 7.08 1.64
C GLY A 40 -6.60 5.64 2.15
N LEU A 41 -7.61 4.89 1.70
CA LEU A 41 -7.84 3.51 2.14
C LEU A 41 -7.56 2.53 1.00
N THR A 42 -6.68 1.56 1.24
CA THR A 42 -6.43 0.41 0.36
C THR A 42 -6.27 -0.86 1.20
N ILE A 43 -6.31 -2.05 0.59
CA ILE A 43 -6.12 -3.31 1.31
C ILE A 43 -5.16 -4.21 0.52
N CYS A 44 -4.08 -4.63 1.18
CA CYS A 44 -3.18 -5.69 0.74
C CYS A 44 -2.79 -5.57 -0.75
N TYR A 45 -3.36 -6.42 -1.62
CA TYR A 45 -3.01 -6.55 -3.04
C TYR A 45 -3.16 -5.25 -3.85
N ASP A 46 -4.01 -4.33 -3.39
CA ASP A 46 -4.14 -2.98 -3.96
C ASP A 46 -2.78 -2.26 -4.07
N ILE A 47 -1.82 -2.57 -3.19
CA ILE A 47 -0.46 -2.00 -3.23
C ILE A 47 0.22 -2.20 -4.58
N ARG A 48 -0.12 -3.25 -5.35
CA ARG A 48 0.49 -3.51 -6.66
C ARG A 48 -0.02 -2.58 -7.76
N PHE A 49 -1.05 -1.79 -7.48
CA PHE A 49 -1.74 -0.93 -8.45
C PHE A 49 -1.44 0.55 -8.13
N PRO A 50 -0.36 1.13 -8.70
CA PRO A 50 0.08 2.49 -8.37
C PRO A 50 -0.97 3.56 -8.70
N HIS A 51 -1.75 3.35 -9.77
CA HIS A 51 -2.77 4.31 -10.20
C HIS A 51 -3.84 4.59 -9.12
N LEU A 52 -4.19 3.58 -8.31
CA LEU A 52 -5.10 3.76 -7.17
C LEU A 52 -4.49 4.71 -6.13
N HIS A 53 -3.23 4.50 -5.77
CA HIS A 53 -2.53 5.32 -4.76
C HIS A 53 -2.30 6.75 -5.26
N ARG A 54 -1.94 6.89 -6.54
CA ARG A 54 -1.85 8.19 -7.21
C ARG A 54 -3.19 8.94 -7.17
N SER A 55 -4.30 8.26 -7.48
CA SER A 55 -5.64 8.85 -7.43
C SER A 55 -6.03 9.31 -6.03
N LEU A 56 -5.75 8.51 -4.99
CA LEU A 56 -6.00 8.89 -3.60
C LEU A 56 -5.20 10.16 -3.20
N ALA A 57 -3.93 10.22 -3.58
CA ALA A 57 -3.07 11.37 -3.31
C ALA A 57 -3.53 12.64 -4.05
N GLN A 58 -3.94 12.51 -5.32
CA GLN A 58 -4.52 13.61 -6.10
C GLN A 58 -5.88 14.07 -5.54
N ALA A 59 -6.63 13.18 -4.90
CA ALA A 59 -7.84 13.51 -4.14
C ALA A 59 -7.55 14.14 -2.77
N GLY A 60 -6.28 14.45 -2.48
CA GLY A 60 -5.85 15.18 -1.28
C GLY A 60 -5.47 14.30 -0.10
N ALA A 61 -5.35 12.97 -0.27
CA ALA A 61 -4.78 12.13 0.79
C ALA A 61 -3.37 12.60 1.15
N VAL A 62 -3.08 12.63 2.46
CA VAL A 62 -1.75 12.93 3.04
C VAL A 62 -1.18 11.71 3.79
N MET A 63 -2.04 10.73 4.05
CA MET A 63 -1.74 9.44 4.65
C MET A 63 -2.43 8.36 3.84
N ILE A 64 -1.85 7.16 3.78
CA ILE A 64 -2.46 5.98 3.15
C ILE A 64 -2.35 4.79 4.12
N ALA A 65 -3.49 4.15 4.40
CA ALA A 65 -3.54 2.90 5.16
C ALA A 65 -3.58 1.69 4.23
N ILE A 66 -2.71 0.72 4.48
CA ILE A 66 -2.54 -0.50 3.67
C ILE A 66 -2.49 -1.75 4.58
N PRO A 67 -3.57 -2.07 5.31
CA PRO A 67 -3.67 -3.32 6.05
C PRO A 67 -3.48 -4.53 5.13
N ALA A 68 -2.66 -5.49 5.55
CA ALA A 68 -2.31 -6.59 4.68
C ALA A 68 -2.03 -7.93 5.37
N SER A 69 -2.08 -8.98 4.55
CA SER A 69 -1.69 -10.35 4.89
C SER A 69 -0.83 -10.88 3.74
N PHE A 70 0.41 -10.41 3.66
CA PHE A 70 1.35 -10.80 2.60
C PHE A 70 1.92 -12.18 2.87
N THR A 71 1.99 -13.02 1.84
CA THR A 71 2.67 -14.32 1.93
C THR A 71 4.17 -14.11 2.15
N ARG A 72 4.85 -14.99 2.92
CA ARG A 72 6.29 -14.87 3.18
C ARG A 72 7.15 -14.70 1.92
N PRO A 73 6.97 -15.47 0.81
CA PRO A 73 7.80 -15.31 -0.38
C PRO A 73 7.64 -13.94 -1.03
N THR A 74 6.38 -13.51 -1.24
CA THR A 74 6.11 -12.22 -1.89
C THR A 74 6.43 -11.03 -0.99
N GLY A 75 6.30 -11.21 0.33
CA GLY A 75 6.65 -10.22 1.33
C GLY A 75 8.13 -9.92 1.34
N ARG A 76 8.98 -10.96 1.46
CA ARG A 76 10.44 -10.85 1.41
C ARG A 76 10.94 -10.12 0.15
N ALA A 77 10.30 -10.37 -0.99
CA ALA A 77 10.70 -9.77 -2.25
C ALA A 77 10.18 -8.34 -2.44
N HIS A 78 8.96 -8.03 -2.00
CA HIS A 78 8.24 -6.84 -2.47
C HIS A 78 7.71 -5.91 -1.39
N TRP A 79 7.49 -6.38 -0.16
CA TRP A 79 6.70 -5.64 0.83
C TRP A 79 7.29 -4.25 1.12
N HIS A 80 8.52 -4.17 1.62
CA HIS A 80 9.19 -2.90 1.91
C HIS A 80 9.36 -2.04 0.66
N VAL A 81 9.72 -2.64 -0.48
CA VAL A 81 9.92 -1.92 -1.73
C VAL A 81 8.64 -1.22 -2.17
N LEU A 82 7.51 -1.93 -2.14
CA LEU A 82 6.22 -1.39 -2.57
C LEU A 82 5.69 -0.32 -1.60
N MET A 83 5.84 -0.50 -0.27
CA MET A 83 5.44 0.54 0.69
C MET A 83 6.20 1.84 0.47
N ARG A 84 7.52 1.73 0.30
CA ARG A 84 8.39 2.88 0.00
C ARG A 84 8.03 3.51 -1.33
N ALA A 85 7.79 2.71 -2.37
CA ALA A 85 7.36 3.22 -3.66
C ALA A 85 6.07 4.04 -3.56
N ARG A 86 5.05 3.55 -2.83
CA ARG A 86 3.79 4.30 -2.63
C ARG A 86 4.00 5.57 -1.84
N ALA A 87 4.82 5.56 -0.80
CA ALA A 87 5.14 6.78 -0.07
C ALA A 87 5.83 7.82 -0.96
N ILE A 88 6.87 7.41 -1.70
CA ILE A 88 7.67 8.27 -2.59
C ILE A 88 6.82 8.87 -3.72
N GLU A 89 6.03 8.06 -4.42
CA GLU A 89 5.30 8.53 -5.61
C GLU A 89 4.10 9.41 -5.28
N THR A 90 3.59 9.34 -4.05
CA THR A 90 2.44 10.11 -3.57
C THR A 90 2.81 11.28 -2.66
N GLY A 91 4.00 11.24 -2.07
CA GLY A 91 4.41 12.11 -0.97
C GLY A 91 3.56 11.94 0.29
N CYS A 92 2.90 10.79 0.47
CA CYS A 92 2.08 10.50 1.64
C CYS A 92 2.87 9.69 2.69
N PHE A 93 2.48 9.81 3.95
CA PHE A 93 2.80 8.76 4.92
C PHE A 93 2.08 7.46 4.55
N VAL A 94 2.73 6.32 4.75
CA VAL A 94 2.13 5.00 4.58
C VAL A 94 2.08 4.28 5.92
N PHE A 95 0.89 3.80 6.29
CA PHE A 95 0.65 2.98 7.46
C PHE A 95 0.23 1.58 7.01
N ALA A 96 1.08 0.59 7.20
CA ALA A 96 0.88 -0.75 6.67
C ALA A 96 0.88 -1.79 7.79
N PRO A 97 -0.21 -1.89 8.58
CA PRO A 97 -0.35 -2.95 9.57
C PRO A 97 -0.45 -4.31 8.86
N ALA A 98 0.32 -5.29 9.33
CA ALA A 98 0.48 -6.57 8.66
C ALA A 98 0.22 -7.75 9.61
N GLN A 99 -0.44 -8.79 9.08
CA GLN A 99 -0.49 -10.11 9.71
C GLN A 99 0.92 -10.72 9.74
N THR A 100 1.26 -11.41 10.83
CA THR A 100 2.57 -12.06 11.01
C THR A 100 2.44 -13.49 11.56
N GLY A 101 3.50 -14.28 11.42
CA GLY A 101 3.59 -15.64 11.97
C GLY A 101 2.91 -16.71 11.13
N GLU A 102 2.49 -17.79 11.80
CA GLU A 102 1.81 -18.95 11.24
C GLU A 102 0.36 -18.98 11.73
N HIS A 103 -0.57 -19.11 10.78
CA HIS A 103 -2.01 -19.09 11.03
C HIS A 103 -2.54 -20.52 11.26
N MET A 104 -3.72 -20.64 11.87
CA MET A 104 -4.34 -21.93 12.19
C MET A 104 -4.55 -22.84 10.97
N ASP A 105 -4.68 -22.26 9.78
CA ASP A 105 -4.84 -22.97 8.51
C ASP A 105 -3.50 -23.27 7.80
N GLY A 106 -2.38 -23.06 8.48
CA GLY A 106 -1.03 -23.30 7.96
C GLY A 106 -0.47 -22.19 7.09
N ARG A 107 -1.25 -21.12 6.81
CA ARG A 107 -0.72 -19.96 6.07
C ARG A 107 0.41 -19.29 6.86
N LYS A 108 1.41 -18.79 6.15
CA LYS A 108 2.54 -18.06 6.75
C LYS A 108 2.63 -16.66 6.17
N THR A 109 2.48 -15.66 7.03
CA THR A 109 2.51 -14.26 6.64
C THR A 109 3.84 -13.62 6.97
N TYR A 110 4.19 -12.60 6.19
CA TYR A 110 5.49 -11.97 6.26
C TYR A 110 5.72 -11.12 7.52
N GLY A 111 4.65 -10.57 8.10
CA GLY A 111 4.76 -9.58 9.17
C GLY A 111 5.24 -8.24 8.63
N HIS A 112 6.16 -7.61 9.34
CA HIS A 112 6.71 -6.30 9.06
C HIS A 112 5.59 -5.25 8.96
N SER A 113 4.86 -5.02 10.05
CA SER A 113 3.98 -3.84 10.09
C SER A 113 4.84 -2.59 9.95
N LEU A 114 4.61 -1.77 8.91
CA LEU A 114 5.48 -0.64 8.58
C LEU A 114 4.80 0.71 8.78
N VAL A 115 5.61 1.69 9.15
CA VAL A 115 5.34 3.10 8.91
C VAL A 115 6.43 3.66 8.01
N VAL A 116 6.03 4.28 6.90
CA VAL A 116 6.95 4.90 5.94
C VAL A 116 6.61 6.38 5.78
N ASP A 117 7.64 7.22 5.82
CA ASP A 117 7.50 8.66 5.65
C ASP A 117 7.31 9.06 4.17
N PRO A 118 6.89 10.32 3.89
CA PRO A 118 6.73 10.83 2.53
C PRO A 118 7.97 10.79 1.62
N TRP A 119 9.17 10.63 2.20
CA TRP A 119 10.43 10.53 1.46
C TRP A 119 10.84 9.07 1.19
N GLY A 120 10.06 8.11 1.69
CA GLY A 120 10.30 6.68 1.53
C GLY A 120 11.24 6.09 2.57
N GLU A 121 11.47 6.77 3.69
CA GLU A 121 12.18 6.22 4.84
C GLU A 121 11.23 5.36 5.69
N VAL A 122 11.66 4.14 6.04
CA VAL A 122 10.91 3.28 6.97
C VAL A 122 11.22 3.76 8.38
N ILE A 123 10.29 4.49 8.98
CA ILE A 123 10.46 5.09 10.30
C ILE A 123 10.00 4.17 11.44
N ALA A 124 9.29 3.10 11.11
CA ALA A 124 9.05 2.00 12.03
C ALA A 124 8.82 0.67 11.29
N ASP A 125 9.37 -0.43 11.83
CA ASP A 125 9.20 -1.79 11.33
C ASP A 125 8.94 -2.74 12.50
N GLY A 126 7.79 -3.44 12.48
CA GLY A 126 7.39 -4.38 13.51
C GLY A 126 8.04 -5.76 13.46
N GLY A 127 8.82 -6.06 12.42
CA GLY A 127 9.44 -7.37 12.27
C GLY A 127 8.44 -8.52 12.15
N GLU A 128 8.87 -9.74 12.50
CA GLU A 128 8.05 -10.96 12.37
C GLU A 128 7.23 -11.29 13.63
N ASP A 129 7.42 -10.56 14.74
CA ASP A 129 6.77 -10.87 16.01
C ASP A 129 5.40 -10.18 16.16
N THR A 130 4.51 -10.79 16.94
CA THR A 130 3.25 -10.14 17.29
C THR A 130 3.50 -9.01 18.27
N GLY A 131 2.98 -7.81 17.97
CA GLY A 131 3.18 -6.66 18.84
C GLY A 131 2.55 -5.39 18.30
N ILE A 132 2.91 -4.28 18.95
CA ILE A 132 2.50 -2.92 18.57
C ILE A 132 3.75 -2.18 18.12
N VAL A 133 3.61 -1.44 17.02
CA VAL A 133 4.64 -0.57 16.46
C VAL A 133 4.18 0.87 16.61
N LEU A 134 5.06 1.75 17.05
CA LEU A 134 4.79 3.17 17.26
C LEU A 134 5.73 4.01 16.40
N ALA A 135 5.23 5.12 15.88
CA ALA A 135 5.99 6.11 15.14
C ALA A 135 5.45 7.51 15.42
N GLU A 136 6.33 8.51 15.45
CA GLU A 136 5.94 9.92 15.52
C GLU A 136 5.72 10.47 14.10
N ILE A 137 4.65 11.23 13.91
CA ILE A 137 4.22 11.72 12.59
C ILE A 137 4.23 13.25 12.58
N ASP A 138 5.04 13.84 11.68
CA ASP A 138 4.98 15.25 11.32
C ASP A 138 4.36 15.40 9.92
N LEU A 139 3.10 15.80 9.84
CA LEU A 139 2.40 15.96 8.56
C LEU A 139 2.96 17.10 7.71
N ALA A 140 3.75 18.03 8.27
CA ALA A 140 4.46 19.01 7.46
C ALA A 140 5.51 18.36 6.54
N ALA A 141 5.92 17.12 6.80
CA ALA A 141 6.79 16.35 5.91
C ALA A 141 6.15 16.08 4.54
N VAL A 142 4.82 15.97 4.46
CA VAL A 142 4.09 15.74 3.20
C VAL A 142 4.27 16.93 2.26
N ASP A 143 4.02 18.14 2.77
CA ASP A 143 4.17 19.37 1.97
C ASP A 143 5.63 19.59 1.57
N LYS A 144 6.58 19.32 2.48
CA LYS A 144 8.02 19.39 2.19
C LYS A 144 8.42 18.42 1.08
N ALA A 145 7.95 17.16 1.12
CA ALA A 145 8.28 16.15 0.12
C ALA A 145 7.70 16.52 -1.25
N ARG A 146 6.43 16.91 -1.29
CA ARG A 146 5.74 17.35 -2.52
C ARG A 146 6.33 18.63 -3.11
N ALA A 147 6.84 19.55 -2.29
CA ALA A 147 7.52 20.75 -2.78
C ALA A 147 8.91 20.44 -3.35
N LYS A 148 9.66 19.51 -2.74
CA LYS A 148 10.99 19.08 -3.24
C LYS A 148 10.89 18.34 -4.57
N VAL A 149 9.92 17.43 -4.70
CA VAL A 149 9.68 16.65 -5.92
C VAL A 149 8.20 16.71 -6.27
N PRO A 150 7.75 17.74 -7.03
CA PRO A 150 6.34 17.98 -7.35
C PRO A 150 5.78 17.04 -8.44
N SER A 151 6.11 15.75 -8.40
CA SER A 151 5.68 14.76 -9.40
C SER A 151 4.17 14.51 -9.41
N LEU A 152 3.46 14.79 -8.31
CA LEU A 152 2.02 14.51 -8.18
C LEU A 152 1.14 15.39 -9.11
N THR A 153 1.64 16.57 -9.50
CA THR A 153 0.92 17.54 -10.35
C THR A 153 1.51 17.66 -11.75
N HIS A 154 2.66 17.02 -12.01
CA HIS A 154 3.37 17.11 -13.29
C HIS A 154 2.89 16.09 -14.35
N ASP A 155 1.72 15.47 -14.15
CA ASP A 155 1.17 14.50 -15.10
C ASP A 155 1.04 15.09 -16.51
N ARG A 156 1.39 14.27 -17.50
CA ARG A 156 1.16 14.54 -18.91
C ARG A 156 0.35 13.38 -19.50
N PRO A 157 -0.63 13.66 -20.36
CA PRO A 157 -1.27 12.60 -21.13
C PRO A 157 -0.21 11.94 -22.04
N PHE A 158 -0.34 10.64 -22.22
CA PHE A 158 0.47 9.86 -23.16
C PHE A 158 -0.45 8.83 -23.84
N ASP A 159 -0.14 8.51 -25.09
CA ASP A 159 -0.81 7.42 -25.78
C ASP A 159 -0.35 6.08 -25.18
N GLY A 160 -1.28 5.13 -25.05
CA GLY A 160 -0.95 3.80 -24.55
C GLY A 160 0.13 3.15 -25.41
N ALA A 161 0.95 2.28 -24.80
CA ALA A 161 1.81 1.38 -25.53
C ALA A 161 0.94 0.34 -26.26
N GLY A 162 0.27 0.75 -27.34
CA GLY A 162 -0.52 -0.14 -28.15
C GLY A 162 0.38 -1.19 -28.77
N THR A 163 -0.06 -2.45 -28.76
CA THR A 163 0.23 -3.29 -29.93
C THR A 163 -0.44 -2.64 -31.13
N PRO A 164 0.24 -2.50 -32.28
CA PRO A 164 -0.42 -2.11 -33.51
C PRO A 164 -1.61 -3.06 -33.76
N ASN A 165 -2.73 -2.51 -34.21
CA ASN A 165 -3.89 -3.28 -34.68
C ASN A 165 -3.50 -4.39 -35.66
#